data_AF-A0A7C7U8R4-F1
#
_entry.id   AF-A0A7C7U8R4-F1
#
_cell.length_a   1.000
_cell.length_b   1.000
_cell.length_c   1.000
_cell.angle_alpha   90.00
_cell.angle_beta   90.00
_cell.angle_gamma   90.00
#
_symmetry.space_group_name_H-M   'P 1'
#
loop_
_entity.id
_entity.type
_entity.pdbx_description
1 polymer ?
#
loop_
_entity_poly.entity_id
_entity_poly.type
_entity_poly.pdbx_seq_one_letter_code
_entity_poly.pdbx_strand_id
1 'polypeptide(L)'
;MNDLILGLDVGSTSARALVIDLNGRVHGQSIVRLDSTHPGPGRVEQDPADVWRRVQGTIHEALSAAGKNVEDLAAVGLAAQRSSVVLWDRVSGETLGPMIIWSDLRGTQRAEELQAAGHLAPAVAAVTKLEAALDAIPDGRKRAAAGEIAWGTLDSYLTYRLSGGDHHVTDYSNAWSTCYLDLATMRDWNAKLLAFQDLPAELFPTLCDTYGPIGQTSISGLGANIPIGAIIGDQQSGMFAHNALDPGKWKATYGTSATLMVSTGNAPVLVPGLMPMLLAAKGDETLYAVEGMVITAGALLDWLVRDLGLFDGIEDLTRAAASVDSSGGVAIRPALQGLGAPYNDPNRRAAIVGFTGASSRAHIARAAFESLALRMREIVEAAEAIEDIQLPDVLPVDGGLAANDVFLQIQANMLGRPVARHQKLEATALGACIGAALGVGLVTREEIASLTQTEKRFEPQTDASEAKEKLLAWRAAVDLGG
;
A
#
# COMPACT_ATOMS: atom_id res chain seq x y z
N MET A 1 9.94 32.13 4.65
CA MET A 1 10.30 30.91 3.91
C MET A 1 9.00 30.23 3.54
N ASN A 2 8.99 29.44 2.47
CA ASN A 2 7.85 28.58 2.20
C ASN A 2 7.91 27.44 3.20
N ASP A 3 6.81 27.24 3.91
CA ASP A 3 6.72 26.22 4.98
C ASP A 3 5.64 25.18 4.65
N LEU A 4 5.16 25.16 3.39
CA LEU A 4 4.11 24.26 2.93
C LEU A 4 4.68 23.07 2.16
N ILE A 5 4.14 21.89 2.41
CA ILE A 5 4.57 20.64 1.78
C ILE A 5 3.39 20.04 1.05
N LEU A 6 3.61 19.61 -0.19
CA LEU A 6 2.66 18.84 -0.98
C LEU A 6 3.00 17.35 -0.89
N GLY A 7 2.07 16.54 -0.40
CA GLY A 7 2.14 15.09 -0.46
C GLY A 7 1.15 14.54 -1.49
N LEU A 8 1.62 13.64 -2.33
CA LEU A 8 0.82 12.89 -3.30
C LEU A 8 0.70 11.44 -2.85
N ASP A 9 -0.51 10.89 -2.92
CA ASP A 9 -0.77 9.46 -2.73
C ASP A 9 -1.56 8.95 -3.93
N VAL A 10 -0.90 8.16 -4.78
CA VAL A 10 -1.48 7.62 -6.01
C VAL A 10 -1.64 6.11 -5.87
N GLY A 11 -2.76 5.73 -5.23
CA GLY A 11 -3.14 4.33 -5.02
C GLY A 11 -3.80 3.71 -6.25
N SER A 12 -4.38 2.52 -6.08
CA SER A 12 -5.02 1.77 -7.18
C SER A 12 -6.43 2.27 -7.53
N THR A 13 -7.17 2.85 -6.58
CA THR A 13 -8.58 3.26 -6.78
C THR A 13 -8.79 4.77 -6.70
N SER A 14 -7.78 5.51 -6.22
CA SER A 14 -7.85 6.97 -6.07
C SER A 14 -6.46 7.59 -6.06
N ALA A 15 -6.39 8.83 -6.52
CA ALA A 15 -5.25 9.72 -6.30
C ALA A 15 -5.65 10.83 -5.32
N ARG A 16 -4.70 11.24 -4.47
CA ARG A 16 -4.89 12.27 -3.45
C ARG A 16 -3.74 13.26 -3.47
N ALA A 17 -4.06 14.51 -3.17
CA ALA A 17 -3.09 15.56 -2.89
C ALA A 17 -3.40 16.16 -1.52
N LEU A 18 -2.36 16.38 -0.72
CA LEU A 18 -2.45 16.96 0.61
C LEU A 18 -1.43 18.08 0.75
N VAL A 19 -1.87 19.25 1.21
CA VAL A 19 -1.01 20.40 1.50
C VAL A 19 -1.00 20.61 3.01
N ILE A 20 0.17 20.48 3.62
CA ILE A 20 0.36 20.70 5.07
C ILE A 20 1.40 21.77 5.35
N ASP A 21 1.40 22.33 6.56
CA ASP A 21 2.55 23.06 7.09
C ASP A 21 3.46 22.17 7.96
N LEU A 22 4.58 22.74 8.41
CA LEU A 22 5.54 22.07 9.30
C LEU A 22 5.02 21.76 10.73
N ASN A 23 3.78 22.12 11.06
CA ASN A 23 3.11 21.68 12.29
C ASN A 23 2.12 20.54 12.03
N GLY A 24 2.08 19.99 10.81
CA GLY A 24 1.15 18.94 10.40
C GLY A 24 -0.27 19.44 10.15
N ARG A 25 -0.51 20.76 10.14
CA ARG A 25 -1.83 21.31 9.87
C ARG A 25 -2.13 21.21 8.38
N VAL A 26 -3.30 20.66 8.06
CA VAL A 26 -3.80 20.59 6.67
C VAL A 26 -4.36 21.94 6.26
N HIS A 27 -3.83 22.48 5.15
CA HIS A 27 -4.32 23.70 4.51
C HIS A 27 -5.24 23.38 3.34
N GLY A 28 -4.98 22.28 2.62
CA GLY A 28 -5.80 21.85 1.49
C GLY A 28 -5.66 20.37 1.22
N GLN A 29 -6.72 19.77 0.68
CA GLN A 29 -6.73 18.37 0.28
C GLN A 29 -7.67 18.17 -0.90
N SER A 30 -7.35 17.21 -1.76
CA SER A 30 -8.25 16.73 -2.81
C SER A 30 -8.06 15.22 -3.00
N ILE A 31 -9.13 14.58 -3.48
CA ILE A 31 -9.18 13.17 -3.84
C ILE A 31 -9.97 13.01 -5.13
N VAL A 32 -9.47 12.17 -6.02
CA VAL A 32 -10.16 11.79 -7.25
C VAL A 32 -10.10 10.28 -7.43
N ARG A 33 -11.19 9.70 -7.94
CA ARG A 33 -11.23 8.27 -8.28
C ARG A 33 -10.36 7.99 -9.50
N LEU A 34 -9.68 6.85 -9.48
CA LEU A 34 -8.99 6.27 -10.63
C LEU A 34 -9.78 5.07 -11.14
N ASP A 35 -9.90 4.97 -12.46
CA ASP A 35 -10.69 3.92 -13.10
C ASP A 35 -9.76 2.83 -13.66
N SER A 36 -10.12 1.57 -13.41
CA SER A 36 -9.39 0.41 -13.93
C SER A 36 -10.23 -0.33 -14.97
N THR A 37 -9.60 -0.79 -16.03
CA THR A 37 -10.20 -1.65 -17.05
C THR A 37 -9.84 -3.11 -16.78
N HIS A 38 -10.69 -4.02 -17.26
CA HIS A 38 -10.54 -5.47 -17.09
C HIS A 38 -10.64 -6.16 -18.46
N PRO A 39 -9.59 -6.09 -19.29
CA PRO A 39 -9.64 -6.54 -20.69
C PRO A 39 -9.72 -8.07 -20.84
N GLY A 40 -9.56 -8.82 -19.75
CA GLY A 40 -9.70 -10.27 -19.73
C GLY A 40 -9.58 -10.83 -18.32
N PRO A 41 -9.76 -12.15 -18.14
CA PRO A 41 -9.68 -12.80 -16.84
C PRO A 41 -8.35 -12.53 -16.14
N GLY A 42 -8.43 -12.04 -14.88
CA GLY A 42 -7.26 -11.71 -14.07
C GLY A 42 -6.46 -10.50 -14.54
N ARG A 43 -6.85 -9.85 -15.65
CA ARG A 43 -6.16 -8.66 -16.18
C ARG A 43 -6.77 -7.40 -15.60
N VAL A 44 -5.94 -6.51 -15.10
CA VAL A 44 -6.35 -5.23 -14.55
C VAL A 44 -5.38 -4.14 -15.02
N GLU A 45 -5.91 -3.13 -15.66
CA GLU A 45 -5.14 -2.10 -16.35
C GLU A 45 -5.66 -0.69 -16.02
N GLN A 46 -4.79 0.31 -16.10
CA GLN A 46 -5.14 1.73 -15.98
C GLN A 46 -4.49 2.52 -17.11
N ASP A 47 -5.11 3.61 -17.54
CA ASP A 47 -4.49 4.55 -18.48
C ASP A 47 -3.55 5.49 -17.71
N PRO A 48 -2.21 5.41 -17.88
CA PRO A 48 -1.29 6.25 -17.13
C PRO A 48 -1.37 7.74 -17.51
N ALA A 49 -1.88 8.07 -18.71
CA ALA A 49 -2.13 9.47 -19.08
C ALA A 49 -3.36 10.03 -18.36
N ASP A 50 -4.41 9.21 -18.18
CA ASP A 50 -5.59 9.56 -17.35
C ASP A 50 -5.21 9.71 -15.87
N VAL A 51 -4.44 8.77 -15.32
CA VAL A 51 -3.92 8.85 -13.94
C VAL A 51 -3.15 10.16 -13.74
N TRP A 52 -2.21 10.48 -14.63
CA TRP A 52 -1.44 11.73 -14.53
C TRP A 52 -2.33 12.98 -14.58
N ARG A 53 -3.24 13.07 -15.54
CA ARG A 53 -4.18 14.21 -15.65
C ARG A 53 -5.01 14.38 -14.37
N ARG A 54 -5.45 13.27 -13.78
CA ARG A 54 -6.20 13.28 -12.51
C ARG A 54 -5.34 13.72 -11.33
N VAL A 55 -4.08 13.28 -11.27
CA VAL A 55 -3.11 13.76 -10.27
C VAL A 55 -2.91 15.27 -10.37
N GLN A 56 -2.72 15.81 -11.59
CA GLN A 56 -2.63 17.27 -11.80
C GLN A 56 -3.89 17.99 -11.32
N GLY A 57 -5.08 17.44 -11.60
CA GLY A 57 -6.35 17.97 -11.09
C GLY A 57 -6.38 18.02 -9.56
N THR A 58 -6.01 16.93 -8.88
CA THR A 58 -5.98 16.91 -7.40
C THR A 58 -4.99 17.90 -6.81
N ILE A 59 -3.83 18.09 -7.44
CA ILE A 59 -2.85 19.08 -7.00
C ILE A 59 -3.44 20.49 -7.06
N HIS A 60 -4.06 20.83 -8.20
CA HIS A 60 -4.68 22.12 -8.39
C HIS A 60 -5.81 22.37 -7.38
N GLU A 61 -6.69 21.39 -7.17
CA GLU A 61 -7.78 21.49 -6.21
C GLU A 61 -7.27 21.63 -4.77
N ALA A 62 -6.24 20.88 -4.37
CA ALA A 62 -5.68 20.95 -3.03
C ALA A 62 -5.01 22.32 -2.76
N LEU A 63 -4.26 22.85 -3.73
CA LEU A 63 -3.67 24.19 -3.64
C LEU A 63 -4.74 25.29 -3.62
N SER A 64 -5.78 25.17 -4.45
CA SER A 64 -6.91 26.09 -4.45
C SER A 64 -7.67 26.06 -3.11
N ALA A 65 -7.88 24.88 -2.52
CA ALA A 65 -8.50 24.73 -1.21
C ALA A 65 -7.66 25.36 -0.09
N ALA A 66 -6.33 25.34 -0.24
CA ALA A 66 -5.40 26.03 0.65
C ALA A 66 -5.33 27.55 0.43
N GLY A 67 -5.86 28.07 -0.67
CA GLY A 67 -5.67 29.46 -1.10
C GLY A 67 -4.20 29.76 -1.40
N LYS A 68 -3.49 28.81 -2.03
CA LYS A 68 -2.06 28.83 -2.30
C LYS A 68 -1.76 28.53 -3.77
N ASN A 69 -0.57 28.90 -4.21
CA ASN A 69 -0.01 28.57 -5.51
C ASN A 69 1.12 27.56 -5.37
N VAL A 70 1.59 27.01 -6.49
CA VAL A 70 2.69 26.04 -6.53
C VAL A 70 3.97 26.65 -5.94
N GLU A 71 4.22 27.93 -6.19
CA GLU A 71 5.36 28.69 -5.69
C GLU A 71 5.34 28.92 -4.18
N ASP A 72 4.25 28.61 -3.48
CA ASP A 72 4.18 28.64 -2.02
C ASP A 72 4.70 27.33 -1.39
N LEU A 73 4.95 26.30 -2.19
CA LEU A 73 5.45 25.01 -1.72
C LEU A 73 6.96 25.08 -1.44
N ALA A 74 7.37 24.35 -0.42
CA ALA A 74 8.76 24.16 -0.03
C ALA A 74 9.31 22.83 -0.54
N ALA A 75 8.47 21.79 -0.62
CA ALA A 75 8.83 20.47 -1.12
C ALA A 75 7.60 19.69 -1.60
N VAL A 76 7.85 18.68 -2.43
CA VAL A 76 6.90 17.68 -2.90
C VAL A 76 7.36 16.29 -2.45
N GLY A 77 6.41 15.49 -1.96
CA GLY A 77 6.60 14.08 -1.67
C GLY A 77 5.61 13.23 -2.44
N LEU A 78 6.07 12.07 -2.91
CA LEU A 78 5.28 11.16 -3.71
C LEU A 78 5.19 9.78 -3.06
N ALA A 79 3.97 9.32 -2.83
CA ALA A 79 3.66 7.93 -2.54
C ALA A 79 2.83 7.32 -3.68
N ALA A 80 3.15 6.08 -4.08
CA ALA A 80 2.46 5.42 -5.19
C ALA A 80 2.20 3.93 -4.91
N GLN A 81 1.18 3.38 -5.58
CA GLN A 81 0.97 1.93 -5.63
C GLN A 81 2.21 1.24 -6.19
N ARG A 82 2.62 0.18 -5.48
CA ARG A 82 3.83 -0.60 -5.76
C ARG A 82 3.62 -1.57 -6.94
N SER A 83 4.71 -2.18 -7.42
CA SER A 83 4.71 -3.31 -8.38
C SER A 83 3.91 -3.16 -9.70
N SER A 84 3.42 -1.96 -10.02
CA SER A 84 2.74 -1.65 -11.29
C SER A 84 3.78 -1.39 -12.37
N VAL A 85 3.46 -1.64 -13.65
CA VAL A 85 4.39 -1.48 -14.77
C VAL A 85 3.86 -0.39 -15.71
N VAL A 86 4.67 0.65 -15.91
CA VAL A 86 4.41 1.73 -16.86
C VAL A 86 5.56 1.78 -17.88
N LEU A 87 5.23 1.90 -19.16
CA LEU A 87 6.18 2.06 -20.27
C LEU A 87 5.87 3.36 -21.01
N TRP A 88 6.88 4.18 -21.28
CA TRP A 88 6.73 5.44 -22.00
C TRP A 88 7.92 5.71 -22.92
N ASP A 89 7.69 6.55 -23.93
CA ASP A 89 8.73 7.07 -24.80
C ASP A 89 9.57 8.12 -24.05
N ARG A 90 10.90 7.97 -24.05
CA ARG A 90 11.79 8.86 -23.29
C ARG A 90 11.79 10.30 -23.78
N VAL A 91 11.52 10.51 -25.08
CA VAL A 91 11.60 11.83 -25.71
C VAL A 91 10.27 12.55 -25.60
N SER A 92 9.17 11.90 -26.00
CA SER A 92 7.85 12.55 -25.97
C SER A 92 7.19 12.49 -24.59
N GLY A 93 7.58 11.54 -23.74
CA GLY A 93 6.91 11.25 -22.48
C GLY A 93 5.55 10.58 -22.64
N GLU A 94 5.17 10.20 -23.86
CA GLU A 94 3.91 9.53 -24.15
C GLU A 94 3.96 8.08 -23.69
N THR A 95 2.89 7.64 -23.03
CA THR A 95 2.73 6.27 -22.56
C THR A 95 2.53 5.34 -23.75
N LEU A 96 3.26 4.22 -23.77
CA LEU A 96 3.28 3.27 -24.90
C LEU A 96 2.23 2.15 -24.78
N GLY A 97 1.38 2.22 -23.76
CA GLY A 97 0.33 1.25 -23.48
C GLY A 97 -0.31 1.48 -22.11
N PRO A 98 -1.27 0.62 -21.72
CA PRO A 98 -1.86 0.68 -20.39
C PRO A 98 -0.83 0.35 -19.31
N MET A 99 -0.96 0.99 -18.15
CA MET A 99 -0.29 0.55 -16.93
C MET A 99 -0.88 -0.79 -16.50
N ILE A 100 -0.01 -1.79 -16.31
CA ILE A 100 -0.38 -3.09 -15.75
C ILE A 100 -0.26 -2.98 -14.23
N ILE A 101 -1.39 -2.98 -13.52
CA ILE A 101 -1.37 -2.70 -12.07
C ILE A 101 -0.88 -3.91 -11.26
N TRP A 102 -0.58 -3.70 -9.98
CA TRP A 102 -0.05 -4.75 -9.09
C TRP A 102 -0.95 -5.99 -9.02
N SER A 103 -2.27 -5.82 -9.00
CA SER A 103 -3.23 -6.93 -8.85
C SER A 103 -3.49 -7.73 -10.14
N ASP A 104 -2.82 -7.38 -11.24
CA ASP A 104 -2.92 -8.13 -12.50
C ASP A 104 -2.21 -9.49 -12.39
N LEU A 105 -2.90 -10.55 -12.80
CA LEU A 105 -2.46 -11.95 -12.66
C LEU A 105 -1.89 -12.54 -13.96
N ARG A 106 -1.71 -11.76 -15.03
CA ARG A 106 -1.13 -12.28 -16.29
C ARG A 106 0.28 -12.85 -16.11
N GLY A 107 1.00 -12.39 -15.08
CA GLY A 107 2.33 -12.87 -14.73
C GLY A 107 2.36 -14.21 -14.00
N THR A 108 1.22 -14.84 -13.70
CA THR A 108 1.18 -16.07 -12.88
C THR A 108 2.01 -17.22 -13.46
N GLN A 109 1.82 -17.54 -14.74
CA GLN A 109 2.61 -18.59 -15.39
C GLN A 109 4.10 -18.21 -15.46
N ARG A 110 4.39 -16.94 -15.78
CA ARG A 110 5.77 -16.45 -15.85
C ARG A 110 6.47 -16.50 -14.47
N ALA A 111 5.72 -16.30 -13.40
CA ALA A 111 6.20 -16.44 -12.03
C ALA A 111 6.71 -17.86 -11.76
N GLU A 112 5.94 -18.89 -12.16
CA GLU A 112 6.32 -20.30 -12.01
C GLU A 112 7.62 -20.61 -12.77
N GLU A 113 7.76 -20.09 -13.99
CA GLU A 113 8.97 -20.25 -14.82
C GLU A 113 10.20 -19.59 -14.17
N LEU A 114 10.06 -18.35 -13.69
CA LEU A 114 11.14 -17.61 -13.03
C LEU A 114 11.54 -18.26 -11.71
N GLN A 115 10.58 -18.74 -10.93
CA GLN A 115 10.82 -19.46 -9.68
C GLN A 115 11.54 -20.80 -9.94
N ALA A 116 11.15 -21.54 -10.98
CA ALA A 116 11.83 -22.76 -11.40
C ALA A 116 13.28 -22.50 -11.84
N ALA A 117 13.57 -21.30 -12.35
CA ALA A 117 14.92 -20.85 -12.67
C ALA A 117 15.71 -20.28 -11.45
N GLY A 118 15.12 -20.28 -10.25
CA GLY A 118 15.75 -19.83 -9.01
C GLY A 118 15.66 -18.32 -8.74
N HIS A 119 14.76 -17.61 -9.42
CA HIS A 119 14.51 -16.19 -9.20
C HIS A 119 13.35 -15.96 -8.21
N LEU A 120 13.48 -14.91 -7.38
CA LEU A 120 12.37 -14.42 -6.57
C LEU A 120 11.36 -13.72 -7.50
N ALA A 121 10.22 -14.37 -7.73
CA ALA A 121 9.20 -13.84 -8.64
C ALA A 121 7.80 -14.13 -8.12
N PRO A 122 7.27 -13.32 -7.17
CA PRO A 122 5.85 -13.36 -6.82
C PRO A 122 5.00 -13.00 -8.05
N ALA A 123 3.85 -13.66 -8.22
CA ALA A 123 3.00 -13.48 -9.43
C ALA A 123 2.59 -12.03 -9.71
N VAL A 124 2.38 -11.24 -8.66
CA VAL A 124 1.94 -9.83 -8.71
C VAL A 124 3.08 -8.82 -8.91
N ALA A 125 4.34 -9.25 -8.79
CA ALA A 125 5.52 -8.37 -8.89
C ALA A 125 5.78 -7.91 -10.34
N ALA A 126 6.51 -6.81 -10.50
CA ALA A 126 6.81 -6.28 -11.83
C ALA A 126 7.65 -7.25 -12.70
N VAL A 127 8.54 -8.03 -12.06
CA VAL A 127 9.40 -9.02 -12.73
C VAL A 127 8.64 -10.02 -13.60
N THR A 128 7.39 -10.33 -13.27
CA THR A 128 6.58 -11.31 -14.01
C THR A 128 5.76 -10.68 -15.15
N LYS A 129 5.74 -9.34 -15.26
CA LYS A 129 4.83 -8.58 -16.14
C LYS A 129 5.56 -7.71 -17.16
N LEU A 130 6.79 -7.25 -16.86
CA LEU A 130 7.51 -6.29 -17.70
C LEU A 130 7.77 -6.80 -19.12
N GLU A 131 8.19 -8.06 -19.29
CA GLU A 131 8.39 -8.67 -20.62
C GLU A 131 7.10 -8.63 -21.44
N ALA A 132 5.97 -9.04 -20.85
CA ALA A 132 4.68 -9.03 -21.53
C ALA A 132 4.20 -7.62 -21.90
N ALA A 133 4.50 -6.62 -21.06
CA ALA A 133 4.20 -5.22 -21.35
C ALA A 133 5.04 -4.71 -22.52
N LEU A 134 6.34 -5.03 -22.53
CA LEU A 134 7.28 -4.61 -23.56
C LEU A 134 7.00 -5.31 -24.91
N ASP A 135 6.67 -6.60 -24.88
CA ASP A 135 6.37 -7.42 -26.06
C ASP A 135 5.05 -7.03 -26.73
N ALA A 136 4.15 -6.34 -26.00
CA ALA A 136 2.93 -5.78 -26.57
C ALA A 136 3.17 -4.51 -27.41
N ILE A 137 4.35 -3.88 -27.29
CA ILE A 137 4.72 -2.68 -28.04
C ILE A 137 5.34 -3.09 -29.38
N PRO A 138 4.90 -2.52 -30.52
CA PRO A 138 5.56 -2.73 -31.81
C PRO A 138 7.06 -2.45 -31.75
N ASP A 139 7.87 -3.45 -32.11
CA ASP A 139 9.34 -3.43 -31.99
C ASP A 139 9.86 -3.07 -30.57
N GLY A 140 9.06 -3.29 -29.52
CA GLY A 140 9.33 -2.85 -28.14
C GLY A 140 10.73 -3.20 -27.64
N ARG A 141 11.17 -4.46 -27.79
CA ARG A 141 12.52 -4.87 -27.39
C ARG A 141 13.64 -4.14 -28.13
N LYS A 142 13.49 -3.92 -29.44
CA LYS A 142 14.49 -3.18 -30.24
C LYS A 142 14.55 -1.71 -29.81
N ARG A 143 13.39 -1.09 -29.61
CA ARG A 143 13.28 0.30 -29.14
C ARG A 143 13.84 0.48 -27.74
N ALA A 144 13.59 -0.48 -26.83
CA ALA A 144 14.21 -0.52 -25.51
C ALA A 144 15.74 -0.64 -25.60
N ALA A 145 16.26 -1.53 -26.45
CA ALA A 145 17.71 -1.69 -26.67
C ALA A 145 18.35 -0.45 -27.33
N ALA A 146 17.58 0.32 -28.11
CA ALA A 146 17.99 1.60 -28.66
C ALA A 146 17.92 2.77 -27.65
N GLY A 147 17.41 2.51 -26.43
CA GLY A 147 17.25 3.55 -25.40
C GLY A 147 16.11 4.53 -25.70
N GLU A 148 15.09 4.13 -26.47
CA GLU A 148 13.92 4.97 -26.77
C GLU A 148 12.82 4.85 -25.71
N ILE A 149 12.76 3.70 -25.03
CA ILE A 149 11.73 3.38 -24.04
C ILE A 149 12.31 3.51 -22.63
N ALA A 150 11.50 4.04 -21.72
CA ALA A 150 11.71 3.93 -20.28
C ALA A 150 10.62 3.04 -19.67
N TRP A 151 10.99 2.32 -18.61
CA TRP A 151 10.04 1.60 -17.77
C TRP A 151 10.18 2.06 -16.32
N GLY A 152 9.09 1.95 -15.57
CA GLY A 152 9.17 2.10 -14.12
C GLY A 152 7.88 1.67 -13.45
N THR A 153 7.94 1.61 -12.12
CA THR A 153 6.75 1.67 -11.28
C THR A 153 6.11 3.06 -11.37
N LEU A 154 4.91 3.20 -10.82
CA LEU A 154 4.12 4.43 -10.98
C LEU A 154 4.83 5.66 -10.40
N ASP A 155 5.58 5.50 -9.32
CA ASP A 155 6.40 6.55 -8.73
C ASP A 155 7.44 7.12 -9.72
N SER A 156 8.09 6.25 -10.49
CA SER A 156 9.10 6.65 -11.45
C SER A 156 8.49 7.44 -12.61
N TYR A 157 7.37 6.96 -13.14
CA TYR A 157 6.63 7.66 -14.18
C TYR A 157 6.13 9.03 -13.69
N LEU A 158 5.54 9.10 -12.50
CA LEU A 158 5.04 10.37 -11.95
C LEU A 158 6.19 11.34 -11.66
N THR A 159 7.34 10.86 -11.21
CA THR A 159 8.54 11.70 -11.02
C THR A 159 9.06 12.23 -12.35
N TYR A 160 9.09 11.40 -13.39
CA TYR A 160 9.42 11.81 -14.75
C TYR A 160 8.46 12.91 -15.25
N ARG A 161 7.15 12.77 -14.99
CA ARG A 161 6.15 13.79 -15.36
C ARG A 161 6.33 15.09 -14.57
N LEU A 162 6.51 15.01 -13.26
CA LEU A 162 6.69 16.17 -12.37
C LEU A 162 7.97 16.96 -12.69
N SER A 163 9.04 16.27 -13.08
CA SER A 163 10.32 16.86 -13.47
C SER A 163 10.36 17.33 -14.92
N GLY A 164 9.30 17.13 -15.71
CA GLY A 164 9.29 17.48 -17.13
C GLY A 164 10.25 16.64 -17.99
N GLY A 165 10.60 15.44 -17.52
CA GLY A 165 11.45 14.48 -18.23
C GLY A 165 12.86 14.34 -17.68
N ASP A 166 13.28 15.20 -16.76
CA ASP A 166 14.67 15.26 -16.26
C ASP A 166 15.03 14.11 -15.31
N HIS A 167 14.04 13.54 -14.62
CA HIS A 167 14.27 12.52 -13.59
C HIS A 167 13.56 11.19 -13.91
N HIS A 168 14.33 10.20 -14.36
CA HIS A 168 13.93 8.80 -14.46
C HIS A 168 14.51 8.00 -13.29
N VAL A 169 13.85 8.09 -12.14
CA VAL A 169 14.33 7.55 -10.85
C VAL A 169 13.25 6.75 -10.15
N THR A 170 13.63 5.86 -9.22
CA THR A 170 12.72 5.18 -8.29
C THR A 170 13.43 4.98 -6.97
N ASP A 171 12.70 5.00 -5.87
CA ASP A 171 13.29 4.75 -4.56
C ASP A 171 13.43 3.25 -4.27
N TYR A 172 14.25 2.93 -3.27
CA TYR A 172 14.48 1.54 -2.87
C TYR A 172 13.23 0.80 -2.38
N SER A 173 12.24 1.51 -1.81
CA SER A 173 11.01 0.85 -1.33
C SER A 173 10.11 0.40 -2.49
N ASN A 174 10.02 1.21 -3.56
CA ASN A 174 9.37 0.79 -4.80
C ASN A 174 10.21 -0.24 -5.55
N ALA A 175 11.52 -0.04 -5.68
CA ALA A 175 12.43 -0.97 -6.35
C ALA A 175 12.37 -2.39 -5.75
N TRP A 176 12.31 -2.51 -4.41
CA TRP A 176 12.15 -3.79 -3.72
C TRP A 176 10.91 -4.56 -4.21
N SER A 177 9.78 -3.86 -4.37
CA SER A 177 8.50 -4.44 -4.80
C SER A 177 8.50 -4.96 -6.24
N THR A 178 9.51 -4.60 -7.03
CA THR A 178 9.63 -5.03 -8.44
C THR A 178 10.21 -6.44 -8.56
N CYS A 179 10.96 -6.88 -7.54
CA CYS A 179 11.83 -8.06 -7.56
C CYS A 179 12.96 -8.02 -8.61
N TYR A 180 13.30 -6.83 -9.14
CA TYR A 180 14.47 -6.61 -9.99
C TYR A 180 15.71 -6.16 -9.23
N LEU A 181 15.57 -5.68 -8.00
CA LEU A 181 16.70 -5.19 -7.20
C LEU A 181 17.71 -6.31 -6.93
N ASP A 182 19.01 -6.02 -7.08
CA ASP A 182 20.04 -6.95 -6.64
C ASP A 182 20.11 -7.00 -5.11
N LEU A 183 19.52 -8.04 -4.54
CA LEU A 183 19.47 -8.24 -3.09
C LEU A 183 20.84 -8.54 -2.46
N ALA A 184 21.87 -8.86 -3.25
CA ALA A 184 23.21 -9.11 -2.73
C ALA A 184 23.96 -7.81 -2.44
N THR A 185 23.82 -6.81 -3.32
CA THR A 185 24.55 -5.54 -3.21
C THR A 185 23.69 -4.38 -2.72
N MET A 186 22.38 -4.44 -2.98
CA MET A 186 21.41 -3.36 -2.74
C MET A 186 21.81 -2.04 -3.41
N ARG A 187 22.59 -2.11 -4.50
CA ARG A 187 23.13 -0.94 -5.21
C ARG A 187 22.62 -0.80 -6.63
N ASP A 188 22.33 -1.92 -7.28
CA ASP A 188 21.99 -1.98 -8.70
C ASP A 188 20.83 -2.95 -8.97
N TRP A 189 20.37 -2.97 -10.22
CA TRP A 189 19.43 -3.97 -10.72
C TRP A 189 20.13 -5.32 -10.95
N ASN A 190 19.41 -6.42 -10.75
CA ASN A 190 19.94 -7.78 -10.86
C ASN A 190 20.29 -8.13 -12.32
N ALA A 191 21.55 -7.91 -12.71
CA ALA A 191 22.04 -8.12 -14.07
C ALA A 191 21.82 -9.55 -14.60
N LYS A 192 21.87 -10.58 -13.74
CA LYS A 192 21.61 -11.98 -14.15
C LYS A 192 20.15 -12.19 -14.54
N LEU A 193 19.24 -11.62 -13.77
CA LEU A 193 17.80 -11.65 -14.07
C LEU A 193 17.48 -10.83 -15.33
N LEU A 194 18.08 -9.65 -15.49
CA LEU A 194 17.89 -8.84 -16.69
C LEU A 194 18.35 -9.58 -17.96
N ALA A 195 19.53 -10.22 -17.90
CA ALA A 195 20.02 -11.05 -19.00
C ALA A 195 19.11 -12.26 -19.28
N PHE A 196 18.56 -12.89 -18.23
CA PHE A 196 17.62 -14.01 -18.38
C PHE A 196 16.34 -13.62 -19.10
N GLN A 197 15.85 -12.40 -18.87
CA GLN A 197 14.63 -11.86 -19.50
C GLN A 197 14.90 -11.07 -20.79
N ASP A 198 16.17 -11.02 -21.23
CA ASP A 198 16.61 -10.24 -22.41
C ASP A 198 16.16 -8.77 -22.33
N LEU A 199 16.45 -8.13 -21.19
CA LEU A 199 16.13 -6.72 -20.90
C LEU A 199 17.42 -5.88 -20.79
N PRO A 200 17.52 -4.74 -21.49
CA PRO A 200 18.66 -3.84 -21.36
C PRO A 200 18.60 -3.07 -20.03
N ALA A 201 19.76 -2.86 -19.40
CA ALA A 201 19.86 -2.13 -18.13
C ALA A 201 19.42 -0.66 -18.27
N GLU A 202 19.63 -0.08 -19.44
CA GLU A 202 19.24 1.29 -19.81
C GLU A 202 17.72 1.49 -19.83
N LEU A 203 16.92 0.41 -19.84
CA LEU A 203 15.48 0.51 -19.69
C LEU A 203 15.10 1.00 -18.28
N PHE A 204 15.90 0.65 -17.27
CA PHE A 204 15.57 0.78 -15.85
C PHE A 204 15.81 2.18 -15.27
N PRO A 205 15.02 2.60 -14.27
CA PRO A 205 15.24 3.86 -13.58
C PRO A 205 16.49 3.83 -12.71
N THR A 206 17.08 4.99 -12.48
CA THR A 206 18.16 5.14 -11.50
C THR A 206 17.58 4.97 -10.10
N LEU A 207 18.26 4.18 -9.26
CA LEU A 207 17.88 4.02 -7.85
C LEU A 207 18.25 5.28 -7.07
N CYS A 208 17.34 5.75 -6.21
CA CYS A 208 17.57 6.87 -5.32
C CYS A 208 17.16 6.56 -3.87
N ASP A 209 17.61 7.39 -2.94
CA ASP A 209 17.13 7.38 -1.55
C ASP A 209 15.60 7.57 -1.50
N THR A 210 14.97 7.00 -0.48
CA THR A 210 13.54 7.18 -0.18
C THR A 210 13.22 8.63 0.16
N TYR A 211 14.14 9.33 0.83
CA TYR A 211 14.01 10.76 1.11
C TYR A 211 15.36 11.47 1.16
N GLY A 212 15.43 12.62 0.50
CA GLY A 212 16.67 13.39 0.30
C GLY A 212 16.55 14.34 -0.89
N PRO A 213 17.67 14.90 -1.36
CA PRO A 213 17.70 15.75 -2.55
C PRO A 213 17.58 14.89 -3.82
N ILE A 214 16.37 14.39 -4.12
CA ILE A 214 16.11 13.49 -5.26
C ILE A 214 16.17 14.26 -6.58
N GLY A 215 15.60 15.46 -6.60
CA GLY A 215 15.47 16.27 -7.80
C GLY A 215 14.57 17.47 -7.58
N GLN A 216 14.10 18.06 -8.68
CA GLN A 216 13.11 19.13 -8.64
C GLN A 216 12.00 18.86 -9.66
N THR A 217 10.82 19.39 -9.36
CA THR A 217 9.78 19.54 -10.36
C THR A 217 10.20 20.58 -11.41
N SER A 218 9.48 20.66 -12.51
CA SER A 218 9.72 21.66 -13.56
C SER A 218 8.50 22.54 -13.82
N ILE A 219 8.72 23.62 -14.56
CA ILE A 219 7.65 24.51 -15.04
C ILE A 219 6.65 23.72 -15.91
N SER A 220 7.10 22.79 -16.75
CA SER A 220 6.21 21.98 -17.60
C SER A 220 5.51 20.86 -16.83
N GLY A 221 6.10 20.36 -15.74
CA GLY A 221 5.54 19.28 -14.93
C GLY A 221 4.53 19.76 -13.88
N LEU A 222 4.97 20.64 -12.97
CA LEU A 222 4.16 21.14 -11.85
C LEU A 222 3.82 22.63 -11.96
N GLY A 223 4.56 23.40 -12.75
CA GLY A 223 4.39 24.86 -12.89
C GLY A 223 5.49 25.68 -12.23
N ALA A 224 6.34 25.07 -11.40
CA ALA A 224 7.50 25.72 -10.80
C ALA A 224 8.59 24.68 -10.48
N ASN A 225 9.79 25.17 -10.15
CA ASN A 225 10.90 24.34 -9.69
C ASN A 225 10.82 24.16 -8.17
N ILE A 226 10.18 23.09 -7.73
CA ILE A 226 10.00 22.75 -6.31
C ILE A 226 10.82 21.49 -6.02
N PRO A 227 11.58 21.43 -4.91
CA PRO A 227 12.29 20.21 -4.52
C PRO A 227 11.36 18.99 -4.42
N ILE A 228 11.79 17.88 -5.00
CA ILE A 228 11.21 16.55 -4.75
C ILE A 228 12.02 15.96 -3.60
N GLY A 229 11.41 15.94 -2.41
CA GLY A 229 12.08 15.53 -1.17
C GLY A 229 11.94 14.04 -0.85
N ALA A 230 10.93 13.36 -1.39
CA ALA A 230 10.72 11.95 -1.15
C ALA A 230 9.95 11.24 -2.27
N ILE A 231 10.31 9.97 -2.48
CA ILE A 231 9.58 8.99 -3.27
C ILE A 231 9.47 7.74 -2.40
N ILE A 232 8.25 7.24 -2.19
CA ILE A 232 7.98 6.19 -1.20
C ILE A 232 6.91 5.23 -1.73
N GLY A 233 7.01 3.93 -1.47
CA GLY A 233 5.90 3.00 -1.64
C GLY A 233 4.74 3.38 -0.72
N ASP A 234 3.49 3.21 -1.17
CA ASP A 234 2.29 3.58 -0.43
C ASP A 234 2.24 3.06 1.03
N GLN A 235 2.49 1.77 1.24
CA GLN A 235 2.45 1.18 2.58
C GLN A 235 3.60 1.68 3.47
N GLN A 236 4.80 1.83 2.91
CA GLN A 236 5.96 2.41 3.57
C GLN A 236 5.71 3.87 3.95
N SER A 237 5.08 4.65 3.08
CA SER A 237 4.68 6.03 3.38
C SER A 237 3.73 6.09 4.59
N GLY A 238 2.81 5.14 4.69
CA GLY A 238 2.00 4.99 5.91
C GLY A 238 2.84 4.84 7.19
N MET A 239 4.01 4.18 7.15
CA MET A 239 4.89 4.08 8.32
C MET A 239 5.47 5.44 8.72
N PHE A 240 5.81 6.31 7.76
CA PHE A 240 6.23 7.69 8.07
C PHE A 240 5.10 8.46 8.76
N ALA A 241 3.86 8.31 8.28
CA ALA A 241 2.69 8.97 8.85
C ALA A 241 2.36 8.54 10.29
N HIS A 242 2.81 7.35 10.70
CA HIS A 242 2.66 6.84 12.08
C HIS A 242 3.93 6.98 12.91
N ASN A 243 4.98 7.63 12.39
CA ASN A 243 6.30 7.66 13.01
C ASN A 243 6.83 6.25 13.35
N ALA A 244 6.53 5.27 12.50
CA ALA A 244 6.76 3.85 12.72
C ALA A 244 8.08 3.34 12.12
N LEU A 245 9.13 4.17 12.09
CA LEU A 245 10.39 3.81 11.43
C LEU A 245 11.33 2.99 12.32
N ASP A 246 11.21 3.09 13.63
CA ASP A 246 12.10 2.42 14.58
C ASP A 246 11.72 0.94 14.79
N PRO A 247 12.69 0.05 15.07
CA PRO A 247 12.43 -1.38 15.24
C PRO A 247 11.29 -1.67 16.22
N GLY A 248 10.40 -2.57 15.83
CA GLY A 248 9.21 -2.97 16.59
C GLY A 248 8.03 -2.02 16.48
N LYS A 249 8.20 -0.78 15.97
CA LYS A 249 7.05 0.05 15.64
C LYS A 249 6.28 -0.55 14.47
N TRP A 250 4.97 -0.35 14.50
CA TRP A 250 4.02 -1.04 13.64
C TRP A 250 2.78 -0.20 13.38
N LYS A 251 2.05 -0.53 12.31
CA LYS A 251 0.73 0.03 11.99
C LYS A 251 -0.09 -0.94 11.14
N ALA A 252 -1.40 -0.74 11.13
CA ALA A 252 -2.30 -1.39 10.19
C ALA A 252 -3.13 -0.40 9.36
N THR A 253 -3.16 -0.59 8.05
CA THR A 253 -4.04 0.17 7.15
C THR A 253 -5.23 -0.71 6.77
N TYR A 254 -6.46 -0.22 6.95
CA TYR A 254 -7.69 -0.93 6.60
C TYR A 254 -8.43 -0.26 5.43
N GLY A 255 -8.27 -0.81 4.24
CA GLY A 255 -8.98 -0.44 3.02
C GLY A 255 -9.73 -1.62 2.40
N THR A 256 -9.75 -1.69 1.06
CA THR A 256 -10.29 -2.85 0.32
C THR A 256 -9.61 -4.15 0.74
N SER A 257 -8.28 -4.11 0.89
CA SER A 257 -7.46 -5.05 1.65
C SER A 257 -7.03 -4.38 2.97
N ALA A 258 -6.51 -5.17 3.92
CA ALA A 258 -5.88 -4.63 5.12
C ALA A 258 -4.44 -5.12 5.23
N THR A 259 -3.54 -4.26 5.69
CA THR A 259 -2.10 -4.55 5.71
C THR A 259 -1.52 -4.17 7.06
N LEU A 260 -0.85 -5.12 7.72
CA LEU A 260 0.03 -4.88 8.85
C LEU A 260 1.45 -4.67 8.33
N MET A 261 2.15 -3.68 8.87
CA MET A 261 3.59 -3.52 8.65
C MET A 261 4.30 -3.27 9.97
N VAL A 262 5.44 -3.93 10.17
CA VAL A 262 6.27 -3.86 11.38
C VAL A 262 7.71 -3.54 10.97
N SER A 263 8.29 -2.46 11.48
CA SER A 263 9.70 -2.14 11.25
C SER A 263 10.60 -3.15 11.93
N THR A 264 11.59 -3.67 11.21
CA THR A 264 12.58 -4.63 11.69
C THR A 264 13.98 -4.04 11.83
N GLY A 265 14.11 -2.71 11.69
CA GLY A 265 15.40 -2.04 11.78
C GLY A 265 16.28 -2.29 10.56
N ASN A 266 17.56 -2.58 10.78
CA ASN A 266 18.58 -2.50 9.74
C ASN A 266 18.87 -3.83 9.02
N ALA A 267 18.05 -4.85 9.26
CA ALA A 267 18.19 -6.15 8.60
C ALA A 267 16.83 -6.69 8.12
N PRO A 268 16.79 -7.35 6.95
CA PRO A 268 15.60 -8.06 6.52
C PRO A 268 15.38 -9.27 7.43
N VAL A 269 14.13 -9.45 7.88
CA VAL A 269 13.73 -10.61 8.69
C VAL A 269 12.78 -11.47 7.87
N LEU A 270 13.05 -12.78 7.84
CA LEU A 270 12.17 -13.76 7.23
C LEU A 270 11.23 -14.33 8.29
N VAL A 271 9.94 -14.08 8.13
CA VAL A 271 8.90 -14.65 8.99
C VAL A 271 8.00 -15.51 8.12
N PRO A 272 7.79 -16.80 8.44
CA PRO A 272 6.88 -17.65 7.69
C PRO A 272 5.51 -17.00 7.51
N GLY A 273 5.08 -16.83 6.26
CA GLY A 273 3.79 -16.24 5.93
C GLY A 273 3.77 -14.72 5.76
N LEU A 274 4.76 -13.99 6.27
CA LEU A 274 4.91 -12.55 6.05
C LEU A 274 5.95 -12.27 4.95
N MET A 275 5.90 -11.07 4.38
CA MET A 275 6.83 -10.66 3.33
C MET A 275 7.88 -9.68 3.89
N PRO A 276 9.19 -9.95 3.73
CA PRO A 276 10.20 -8.95 4.02
C PRO A 276 10.08 -7.78 3.04
N MET A 277 10.21 -6.57 3.57
CA MET A 277 10.09 -5.32 2.84
C MET A 277 11.27 -4.41 3.16
N LEU A 278 11.74 -3.67 2.15
CA LEU A 278 12.53 -2.47 2.41
C LEU A 278 11.58 -1.34 2.78
N LEU A 279 11.80 -0.75 3.96
CA LEU A 279 10.98 0.31 4.52
C LEU A 279 11.42 1.69 4.00
N ALA A 280 12.70 2.02 4.14
CA ALA A 280 13.27 3.26 3.64
C ALA A 280 14.79 3.14 3.48
N ALA A 281 15.36 3.87 2.52
CA ALA A 281 16.81 4.01 2.36
C ALA A 281 17.22 5.48 2.39
N LYS A 282 18.34 5.77 3.05
CA LYS A 282 18.99 7.09 3.09
C LYS A 282 20.50 6.94 3.22
N GLY A 283 21.24 7.30 2.17
CA GLY A 283 22.69 7.10 2.14
C GLY A 283 23.04 5.64 2.42
N ASP A 284 23.85 5.39 3.45
CA ASP A 284 24.23 4.02 3.85
C ASP A 284 23.24 3.36 4.83
N GLU A 285 22.21 4.07 5.29
CA GLU A 285 21.17 3.52 6.17
C GLU A 285 20.04 2.91 5.36
N THR A 286 19.71 1.65 5.62
CA THR A 286 18.53 0.98 5.08
C THR A 286 17.72 0.41 6.22
N LEU A 287 16.44 0.79 6.28
CA LEU A 287 15.44 0.26 7.18
C LEU A 287 14.60 -0.79 6.46
N TYR A 288 14.25 -1.84 7.20
CA TYR A 288 13.44 -2.95 6.75
C TYR A 288 12.16 -3.06 7.57
N ALA A 289 11.22 -3.80 7.03
CA ALA A 289 9.98 -4.17 7.67
C ALA A 289 9.56 -5.58 7.27
N VAL A 290 8.56 -6.12 7.97
CA VAL A 290 7.74 -7.23 7.48
C VAL A 290 6.33 -6.73 7.20
N GLU A 291 5.72 -7.28 6.17
CA GLU A 291 4.36 -6.97 5.74
C GLU A 291 3.50 -8.23 5.75
N GLY A 292 2.28 -8.10 6.26
CA GLY A 292 1.25 -9.14 6.15
C GLY A 292 -0.07 -8.53 5.69
N MET A 293 -0.70 -9.16 4.70
CA MET A 293 -1.93 -8.64 4.08
C MET A 293 -3.13 -9.58 4.27
N VAL A 294 -4.23 -9.00 4.73
CA VAL A 294 -5.59 -9.53 4.57
C VAL A 294 -6.10 -9.10 3.20
N ILE A 295 -6.06 -10.00 2.22
CA ILE A 295 -6.43 -9.71 0.83
C ILE A 295 -7.87 -9.18 0.73
N THR A 296 -8.82 -9.85 1.37
CA THR A 296 -10.23 -9.47 1.36
C THR A 296 -10.63 -8.87 2.70
N ALA A 297 -10.54 -7.53 2.83
CA ALA A 297 -10.98 -6.79 4.01
C ALA A 297 -12.26 -5.99 3.70
N GLY A 298 -12.16 -4.70 3.36
CA GLY A 298 -13.31 -3.90 2.92
C GLY A 298 -14.05 -4.51 1.72
N ALA A 299 -13.34 -5.23 0.84
CA ALA A 299 -13.95 -5.98 -0.26
C ALA A 299 -15.00 -7.01 0.20
N LEU A 300 -14.85 -7.59 1.40
CA LEU A 300 -15.87 -8.50 1.95
C LEU A 300 -17.17 -7.74 2.24
N LEU A 301 -17.07 -6.56 2.84
CA LEU A 301 -18.23 -5.76 3.21
C LEU A 301 -18.94 -5.24 1.96
N ASP A 302 -18.17 -4.78 0.97
CA ASP A 302 -18.71 -4.39 -0.33
C ASP A 302 -19.42 -5.56 -1.02
N TRP A 303 -18.84 -6.77 -0.98
CA TRP A 303 -19.46 -7.96 -1.57
C TRP A 303 -20.78 -8.35 -0.88
N LEU A 304 -20.83 -8.29 0.46
CA LEU A 304 -22.05 -8.56 1.22
C LEU A 304 -23.18 -7.56 0.91
N VAL A 305 -22.83 -6.29 0.68
CA VAL A 305 -23.77 -5.22 0.37
C VAL A 305 -24.20 -5.26 -1.10
N ARG A 306 -23.23 -5.18 -2.02
CA ARG A 306 -23.47 -4.90 -3.44
C ARG A 306 -23.81 -6.16 -4.23
N ASP A 307 -23.11 -7.26 -3.95
CA ASP A 307 -23.20 -8.47 -4.76
C ASP A 307 -24.17 -9.49 -4.18
N LEU A 308 -24.18 -9.67 -2.86
CA LEU A 308 -25.15 -10.54 -2.18
C LEU A 308 -26.45 -9.83 -1.80
N GLY A 309 -26.48 -8.50 -1.75
CA GLY A 309 -27.69 -7.72 -1.44
C GLY A 309 -28.23 -7.95 -0.03
N LEU A 310 -27.38 -8.31 0.95
CA LEU A 310 -27.83 -8.59 2.32
C LEU A 310 -28.12 -7.33 3.14
N PHE A 311 -27.61 -6.18 2.70
CA PHE A 311 -27.73 -4.89 3.37
C PHE A 311 -27.83 -3.77 2.34
N ASP A 312 -28.53 -2.68 2.68
CA ASP A 312 -28.71 -1.53 1.78
C ASP A 312 -27.44 -0.67 1.63
N GLY A 313 -26.45 -0.88 2.49
CA GLY A 313 -25.21 -0.12 2.52
C GLY A 313 -24.32 -0.52 3.69
N ILE A 314 -23.08 -0.01 3.70
CA ILE A 314 -22.12 -0.25 4.80
C ILE A 314 -22.65 0.26 6.14
N GLU A 315 -23.42 1.36 6.15
CA GLU A 315 -24.06 1.86 7.36
C GLU A 315 -25.12 0.89 7.90
N ASP A 316 -25.92 0.26 7.02
CA ASP A 316 -26.91 -0.73 7.45
C ASP A 316 -26.25 -2.01 7.96
N LEU A 317 -25.22 -2.49 7.27
CA LEU A 317 -24.37 -3.58 7.75
C LEU A 317 -23.80 -3.25 9.14
N THR A 318 -23.29 -2.03 9.33
CA THR A 318 -22.71 -1.59 10.61
C THR A 318 -23.74 -1.56 11.73
N ARG A 319 -24.94 -1.02 11.48
CA ARG A 319 -26.04 -1.05 12.46
C ARG A 319 -26.46 -2.48 12.81
N ALA A 320 -26.55 -3.35 11.80
CA ALA A 320 -26.91 -4.74 12.00
C ALA A 320 -25.84 -5.50 12.80
N ALA A 321 -24.55 -5.26 12.54
CA ALA A 321 -23.48 -5.82 13.36
C ALA A 321 -23.58 -5.33 14.81
N ALA A 322 -23.82 -4.03 15.01
CA ALA A 322 -23.93 -3.43 16.34
C ALA A 322 -25.17 -3.88 17.14
N SER A 323 -26.21 -4.43 16.49
CA SER A 323 -27.45 -4.85 17.18
C SER A 323 -27.37 -6.22 17.85
N VAL A 324 -26.25 -6.93 17.72
CA VAL A 324 -26.03 -8.24 18.35
C VAL A 324 -24.70 -8.25 19.10
N ASP A 325 -24.63 -8.93 20.25
CA ASP A 325 -23.42 -8.95 21.09
C ASP A 325 -22.33 -9.88 20.53
N SER A 326 -22.70 -10.85 19.68
CA SER A 326 -21.77 -11.79 19.05
C SER A 326 -22.27 -12.26 17.68
N SER A 327 -21.42 -12.94 16.92
CA SER A 327 -21.77 -13.61 15.67
C SER A 327 -22.68 -14.84 15.86
N GLY A 328 -22.96 -15.26 17.10
CA GLY A 328 -23.87 -16.38 17.39
C GLY A 328 -23.42 -17.71 16.78
N GLY A 329 -22.10 -17.91 16.64
CA GLY A 329 -21.49 -19.09 16.02
C GLY A 329 -21.32 -18.99 14.50
N VAL A 330 -21.88 -17.97 13.85
CA VAL A 330 -21.63 -17.72 12.42
C VAL A 330 -20.18 -17.31 12.24
N ALA A 331 -19.45 -17.99 11.36
CA ALA A 331 -18.07 -17.68 11.04
C ALA A 331 -17.90 -17.43 9.54
N ILE A 332 -17.08 -16.43 9.19
CA ILE A 332 -16.73 -16.11 7.81
C ILE A 332 -15.24 -16.34 7.58
N ARG A 333 -14.92 -17.04 6.49
CA ARG A 333 -13.57 -17.08 5.89
C ARG A 333 -13.52 -16.03 4.78
N PRO A 334 -12.83 -14.89 4.96
CA PRO A 334 -12.83 -13.81 3.98
C PRO A 334 -11.76 -14.08 2.91
N ALA A 335 -12.04 -15.02 2.02
CA ALA A 335 -11.10 -15.49 1.00
C ALA A 335 -11.69 -15.39 -0.41
N LEU A 336 -12.27 -14.24 -0.76
CA LEU A 336 -12.86 -14.02 -2.09
C LEU A 336 -11.80 -14.10 -3.19
N GLN A 337 -10.55 -13.72 -2.88
CA GLN A 337 -9.40 -13.82 -3.80
C GLN A 337 -8.28 -14.70 -3.21
N GLY A 338 -8.61 -15.73 -2.44
CA GLY A 338 -7.62 -16.53 -1.69
C GLY A 338 -7.34 -15.97 -0.30
N LEU A 339 -6.47 -16.65 0.45
CA LEU A 339 -5.98 -16.20 1.76
C LEU A 339 -4.57 -15.63 1.63
N GLY A 340 -4.39 -14.40 2.12
CA GLY A 340 -3.06 -13.82 2.30
C GLY A 340 -2.35 -14.33 3.55
N ALA A 341 -1.48 -13.49 4.10
CA ALA A 341 -0.66 -13.80 5.27
C ALA A 341 -1.51 -14.27 6.47
N PRO A 342 -1.03 -15.21 7.29
CA PRO A 342 0.23 -15.95 7.14
C PRO A 342 0.12 -17.20 6.24
N TYR A 343 -1.06 -17.50 5.69
CA TYR A 343 -1.30 -18.75 4.96
C TYR A 343 -0.80 -18.74 3.52
N ASN A 344 -0.94 -17.59 2.83
CA ASN A 344 -0.55 -17.41 1.43
C ASN A 344 -1.08 -18.51 0.50
N ASP A 345 -2.37 -18.84 0.66
CA ASP A 345 -3.07 -19.87 -0.11
C ASP A 345 -4.00 -19.22 -1.16
N PRO A 346 -3.58 -19.17 -2.44
CA PRO A 346 -4.40 -18.60 -3.51
C PRO A 346 -5.60 -19.49 -3.89
N ASN A 347 -5.63 -20.76 -3.44
CA ASN A 347 -6.68 -21.72 -3.77
C ASN A 347 -7.79 -21.76 -2.71
N ARG A 348 -7.58 -21.20 -1.52
CA ARG A 348 -8.65 -21.05 -0.52
C ARG A 348 -9.77 -20.17 -1.06
N ARG A 349 -11.01 -20.45 -0.65
CA ARG A 349 -12.20 -19.71 -1.10
C ARG A 349 -13.03 -19.22 0.07
N ALA A 350 -13.83 -18.18 -0.14
CA ALA A 350 -14.71 -17.66 0.90
C ALA A 350 -15.71 -18.72 1.40
N ALA A 351 -16.06 -18.67 2.68
CA ALA A 351 -17.05 -19.55 3.29
C ALA A 351 -17.81 -18.79 4.38
N ILE A 352 -19.10 -19.08 4.53
CA ILE A 352 -19.93 -18.65 5.66
C ILE A 352 -20.53 -19.91 6.27
N VAL A 353 -20.20 -20.19 7.53
CA VAL A 353 -20.53 -21.44 8.22
C VAL A 353 -21.10 -21.17 9.60
N GLY A 354 -21.60 -22.21 10.29
CA GLY A 354 -22.04 -22.11 11.69
C GLY A 354 -23.46 -21.57 11.89
N PHE A 355 -24.30 -21.60 10.85
CA PHE A 355 -25.70 -21.19 10.95
C PHE A 355 -26.51 -22.11 11.88
N THR A 356 -27.43 -21.49 12.63
CA THR A 356 -28.49 -22.15 13.39
C THR A 356 -29.84 -21.51 13.05
N GLY A 357 -30.95 -22.10 13.52
CA GLY A 357 -32.28 -21.49 13.36
C GLY A 357 -32.45 -20.11 14.01
N ALA A 358 -31.51 -19.70 14.88
CA ALA A 358 -31.48 -18.38 15.53
C ALA A 358 -30.61 -17.36 14.78
N SER A 359 -29.85 -17.79 13.77
CA SER A 359 -28.99 -16.90 12.99
C SER A 359 -29.81 -15.90 12.18
N SER A 360 -29.25 -14.70 11.98
CA SER A 360 -29.92 -13.60 11.29
C SER A 360 -28.91 -12.79 10.48
N ARG A 361 -29.39 -11.85 9.65
CA ARG A 361 -28.51 -10.94 8.91
C ARG A 361 -27.55 -10.17 9.82
N ALA A 362 -27.96 -9.84 11.05
CA ALA A 362 -27.13 -9.17 12.04
C ALA A 362 -25.92 -10.02 12.46
N HIS A 363 -26.13 -11.32 12.64
CA HIS A 363 -25.05 -12.27 12.95
C HIS A 363 -24.04 -12.39 11.79
N ILE A 364 -24.50 -12.34 10.54
CA ILE A 364 -23.60 -12.31 9.36
C ILE A 364 -22.77 -11.01 9.36
N ALA A 365 -23.40 -9.85 9.61
CA ALA A 365 -22.69 -8.57 9.68
C ALA A 365 -21.63 -8.56 10.79
N ARG A 366 -21.96 -9.08 11.98
CA ARG A 366 -21.02 -9.23 13.08
C ARG A 366 -19.87 -10.18 12.73
N ALA A 367 -20.17 -11.35 12.15
CA ALA A 367 -19.19 -12.33 11.70
C ALA A 367 -18.24 -11.77 10.62
N ALA A 368 -18.73 -10.87 9.76
CA ALA A 368 -17.91 -10.20 8.77
C ALA A 368 -16.82 -9.36 9.46
N PHE A 369 -17.19 -8.42 10.34
CA PHE A 369 -16.20 -7.62 11.06
C PHE A 369 -15.28 -8.44 11.97
N GLU A 370 -15.82 -9.43 12.68
CA GLU A 370 -15.01 -10.35 13.49
C GLU A 370 -13.99 -11.10 12.64
N SER A 371 -14.37 -11.60 11.45
CA SER A 371 -13.44 -12.30 10.57
C SER A 371 -12.28 -11.40 10.12
N LEU A 372 -12.54 -10.13 9.78
CA LEU A 372 -11.48 -9.17 9.43
C LEU A 372 -10.53 -8.95 10.62
N ALA A 373 -11.10 -8.74 11.81
CA ALA A 373 -10.34 -8.51 13.02
C ALA A 373 -9.47 -9.70 13.45
N LEU A 374 -10.02 -10.91 13.31
CA LEU A 374 -9.32 -12.16 13.59
C LEU A 374 -8.22 -12.41 12.56
N ARG A 375 -8.48 -12.18 11.26
CA ARG A 375 -7.44 -12.28 10.22
C ARG A 375 -6.26 -11.35 10.50
N MET A 376 -6.52 -10.11 10.92
CA MET A 376 -5.45 -9.20 11.34
C MET A 376 -4.70 -9.75 12.55
N ARG A 377 -5.40 -10.27 13.56
CA ARG A 377 -4.76 -10.91 14.71
C ARG A 377 -3.84 -12.06 14.32
N GLU A 378 -4.19 -12.89 13.35
CA GLU A 378 -3.30 -13.98 12.89
C GLU A 378 -2.00 -13.46 12.30
N ILE A 379 -2.04 -12.32 11.61
CA ILE A 379 -0.86 -11.64 11.08
C ILE A 379 -0.04 -11.04 12.23
N VAL A 380 -0.70 -10.48 13.24
CA VAL A 380 -0.02 -10.00 14.46
C VAL A 380 0.67 -11.15 15.20
N GLU A 381 0.01 -12.30 15.40
CA GLU A 381 0.60 -13.48 16.04
C GLU A 381 1.82 -14.00 15.26
N ALA A 382 1.84 -13.87 13.93
CA ALA A 382 3.01 -14.19 13.12
C ALA A 382 4.14 -13.17 13.32
N ALA A 383 3.82 -11.87 13.41
CA ALA A 383 4.81 -10.82 13.64
C ALA A 383 5.39 -10.84 15.06
N GLU A 384 4.64 -11.30 16.06
CA GLU A 384 5.12 -11.51 17.43
C GLU A 384 6.20 -12.60 17.53
N ALA A 385 6.32 -13.46 16.51
CA ALA A 385 7.35 -14.51 16.45
C ALA A 385 8.73 -13.98 16.02
N ILE A 386 8.86 -12.68 15.72
CA ILE A 386 10.16 -12.09 15.38
C ILE A 386 11.02 -12.01 16.65
N GLU A 387 12.16 -12.69 16.63
CA GLU A 387 13.16 -12.62 17.71
C GLU A 387 13.67 -11.19 17.90
N ASP A 388 13.92 -10.81 19.15
CA ASP A 388 14.45 -9.50 19.56
C ASP A 388 13.60 -8.26 19.18
N ILE A 389 12.36 -8.46 18.72
CA ILE A 389 11.40 -7.39 18.47
C ILE A 389 10.22 -7.51 19.43
N GLN A 390 9.92 -6.42 20.13
CA GLN A 390 8.74 -6.30 20.97
C GLN A 390 7.74 -5.34 20.33
N LEU A 391 6.57 -5.85 19.97
CA LEU A 391 5.48 -5.03 19.44
C LEU A 391 4.87 -4.19 20.58
N PRO A 392 4.72 -2.86 20.41
CA PRO A 392 4.02 -2.02 21.35
C PRO A 392 2.61 -2.52 21.66
N ASP A 393 2.09 -2.15 22.84
CA ASP A 393 0.75 -2.56 23.26
C ASP A 393 -0.33 -2.04 22.32
N VAL A 394 -0.19 -0.81 21.83
CA VAL A 394 -1.19 -0.15 20.99
C VAL A 394 -0.91 -0.44 19.52
N LEU A 395 -1.92 -0.88 18.76
CA LEU A 395 -1.87 -0.94 17.29
C LEU A 395 -2.38 0.37 16.69
N PRO A 396 -1.53 1.20 16.06
CA PRO A 396 -1.95 2.37 15.30
C PRO A 396 -2.63 1.95 14.00
N VAL A 397 -3.73 2.60 13.65
CA VAL A 397 -4.54 2.23 12.49
C VAL A 397 -4.99 3.41 11.65
N ASP A 398 -5.07 3.19 10.35
CA ASP A 398 -5.59 4.13 9.35
C ASP A 398 -6.40 3.40 8.27
N GLY A 399 -6.82 4.11 7.23
CA GLY A 399 -7.61 3.61 6.12
C GLY A 399 -9.12 3.85 6.27
N GLY A 400 -9.84 3.74 5.15
CA GLY A 400 -11.27 4.05 5.09
C GLY A 400 -12.13 3.22 6.04
N LEU A 401 -11.80 1.94 6.27
CA LEU A 401 -12.55 1.09 7.20
C LEU A 401 -12.26 1.44 8.67
N ALA A 402 -11.12 2.07 8.97
CA ALA A 402 -10.84 2.58 10.31
C ALA A 402 -11.76 3.75 10.72
N ALA A 403 -12.51 4.36 9.78
CA ALA A 403 -13.57 5.30 10.11
C ALA A 403 -14.71 4.68 10.95
N ASN A 404 -14.82 3.34 10.94
CA ASN A 404 -15.92 2.63 11.56
C ASN A 404 -15.59 2.26 13.02
N ASP A 405 -16.19 2.99 13.96
CA ASP A 405 -16.00 2.78 15.41
C ASP A 405 -16.40 1.36 15.87
N VAL A 406 -17.46 0.78 15.27
CA VAL A 406 -17.92 -0.57 15.61
C VAL A 406 -16.86 -1.59 15.21
N PHE A 407 -16.30 -1.45 14.01
CA PHE A 407 -15.20 -2.30 13.56
C PHE A 407 -13.97 -2.15 14.44
N LEU A 408 -13.53 -0.92 14.75
CA LEU A 408 -12.33 -0.71 15.56
C LEU A 408 -12.47 -1.23 16.99
N GLN A 409 -13.67 -1.13 17.58
CA GLN A 409 -13.94 -1.76 18.87
C GLN A 409 -13.85 -3.29 18.79
N ILE A 410 -14.42 -3.91 17.75
CA ILE A 410 -14.27 -5.37 17.52
C ILE A 410 -12.80 -5.73 17.31
N GLN A 411 -12.06 -4.93 16.56
CA GLN A 411 -10.63 -5.16 16.34
C GLN A 411 -9.85 -5.15 17.64
N ALA A 412 -10.07 -4.15 18.52
CA ALA A 412 -9.44 -4.10 19.84
C ALA A 412 -9.82 -5.32 20.69
N ASN A 413 -11.10 -5.69 20.70
CA ASN A 413 -11.60 -6.85 21.44
C ASN A 413 -10.98 -8.17 20.94
N MET A 414 -10.94 -8.39 19.63
CA MET A 414 -10.40 -9.62 19.04
C MET A 414 -8.89 -9.69 19.17
N LEU A 415 -8.18 -8.56 19.02
CA LEU A 415 -6.73 -8.49 19.19
C LEU A 415 -6.32 -8.68 20.66
N GLY A 416 -7.18 -8.28 21.60
CA GLY A 416 -6.86 -8.25 23.02
C GLY A 416 -5.87 -7.13 23.39
N ARG A 417 -5.77 -6.11 22.52
CA ARG A 417 -4.86 -4.97 22.67
C ARG A 417 -5.55 -3.67 22.25
N PRO A 418 -5.15 -2.50 22.78
CA PRO A 418 -5.71 -1.24 22.37
C PRO A 418 -5.43 -0.93 20.89
N VAL A 419 -6.39 -0.28 20.24
CA VAL A 419 -6.27 0.18 18.85
C VAL A 419 -6.38 1.70 18.82
N ALA A 420 -5.49 2.39 18.12
CA ALA A 420 -5.46 3.85 18.05
C ALA A 420 -5.68 4.32 16.61
N ARG A 421 -6.83 4.97 16.37
CA ARG A 421 -7.14 5.57 15.07
C ARG A 421 -6.34 6.84 14.86
N HIS A 422 -5.63 6.88 13.74
CA HIS A 422 -4.94 8.07 13.28
C HIS A 422 -5.94 9.19 12.96
N GLN A 423 -5.60 10.44 13.30
CA GLN A 423 -6.46 11.61 13.02
C GLN A 423 -6.74 11.80 11.54
N LYS A 424 -5.81 11.36 10.70
CA LYS A 424 -5.97 11.28 9.25
C LYS A 424 -6.19 9.83 8.85
N LEU A 425 -7.40 9.50 8.41
CA LEU A 425 -7.72 8.18 7.87
C LEU A 425 -6.87 7.85 6.63
N GLU A 426 -6.59 8.86 5.79
CA GLU A 426 -5.76 8.71 4.60
C GLU A 426 -4.32 9.13 4.92
N ALA A 427 -3.66 8.36 5.81
CA ALA A 427 -2.36 8.70 6.36
C ALA A 427 -1.21 8.66 5.32
N THR A 428 -1.37 7.91 4.22
CA THR A 428 -0.34 7.75 3.18
C THR A 428 0.13 9.07 2.57
N ALA A 429 -0.78 10.02 2.28
CA ALA A 429 -0.38 11.33 1.75
C ALA A 429 0.37 12.19 2.79
N LEU A 430 0.03 12.04 4.07
CA LEU A 430 0.76 12.68 5.17
C LEU A 430 2.18 12.12 5.29
N GLY A 431 2.34 10.80 5.14
CA GLY A 431 3.65 10.15 5.09
C GLY A 431 4.55 10.71 3.99
N ALA A 432 3.99 10.96 2.81
CA ALA A 432 4.71 11.56 1.70
C ALA A 432 5.13 13.01 2.02
N CYS A 433 4.26 13.79 2.67
CA CYS A 433 4.63 15.13 3.16
C CYS A 433 5.79 15.07 4.16
N ILE A 434 5.70 14.19 5.17
CA ILE A 434 6.73 14.02 6.19
C ILE A 434 8.06 13.61 5.55
N GLY A 435 8.04 12.63 4.65
CA GLY A 435 9.21 12.22 3.87
C GLY A 435 9.83 13.39 3.11
N ALA A 436 9.02 14.19 2.42
CA ALA A 436 9.52 15.34 1.67
C ALA A 436 10.16 16.40 2.58
N ALA A 437 9.52 16.72 3.70
CA ALA A 437 10.04 17.67 4.68
C ALA A 437 11.38 17.20 5.28
N LEU A 438 11.51 15.90 5.59
CA LEU A 438 12.78 15.29 6.00
C LEU A 438 13.84 15.38 4.89
N GLY A 439 13.44 15.10 3.66
CA GLY A 439 14.32 15.08 2.50
C GLY A 439 14.98 16.42 2.19
N VAL A 440 14.24 17.52 2.40
CA VAL A 440 14.75 18.90 2.24
C VAL A 440 15.29 19.52 3.53
N GLY A 441 15.28 18.78 4.64
CA GLY A 441 15.84 19.23 5.93
C GLY A 441 15.00 20.28 6.65
N LEU A 442 13.69 20.35 6.41
CA LEU A 442 12.77 21.25 7.12
C LEU A 442 12.31 20.69 8.46
N VAL A 443 12.38 19.37 8.63
CA VAL A 443 12.12 18.67 9.90
C VAL A 443 13.16 17.59 10.12
N THR A 444 13.39 17.20 11.38
CA THR A 444 14.22 16.05 11.74
C THR A 444 13.39 14.80 12.05
N ARG A 445 14.05 13.64 12.18
CA ARG A 445 13.38 12.37 12.51
C ARG A 445 12.70 12.42 13.88
N GLU A 446 13.28 13.13 14.83
CA GLU A 446 12.73 13.33 16.17
C GLU A 446 11.45 14.19 16.15
N GLU A 447 11.35 15.12 15.20
CA GLU A 447 10.21 16.03 15.08
C GLU A 447 8.98 15.37 14.43
N ILE A 448 9.13 14.23 13.74
CA ILE A 448 8.02 13.48 13.10
C ILE A 448 6.90 13.21 14.10
N ALA A 449 7.23 12.83 15.34
CA ALA A 449 6.24 12.50 16.36
C ALA A 449 5.25 13.65 16.63
N SER A 450 5.67 14.91 16.43
CA SER A 450 4.82 16.10 16.60
C SER A 450 3.83 16.32 15.45
N LEU A 451 4.09 15.73 14.28
CA LEU A 451 3.27 15.81 13.07
C LEU A 451 2.19 14.73 13.01
N THR A 452 2.32 13.69 13.84
CA THR A 452 1.42 12.54 13.89
C THR A 452 0.48 12.65 15.08
N GLN A 453 -0.83 12.46 14.87
CA GLN A 453 -1.82 12.60 15.94
C GLN A 453 -2.80 11.44 15.95
N THR A 454 -3.08 10.92 17.14
CA THR A 454 -4.18 9.98 17.39
C THR A 454 -5.48 10.76 17.59
N GLU A 455 -6.55 10.37 16.92
CA GLU A 455 -7.88 10.95 17.15
C GLU A 455 -8.66 10.20 18.22
N LYS A 456 -8.68 8.87 18.18
CA LYS A 456 -9.42 8.05 19.13
C LYS A 456 -8.70 6.76 19.43
N ARG A 457 -8.76 6.35 20.70
CA ARG A 457 -8.25 5.06 21.19
C ARG A 457 -9.41 4.17 21.61
N PHE A 458 -9.34 2.90 21.23
CA PHE A 458 -10.31 1.86 21.52
C PHE A 458 -9.63 0.84 22.43
N GLU A 459 -10.10 0.75 23.68
CA GLU A 459 -9.61 -0.24 24.64
C GLU A 459 -10.33 -1.58 24.43
N PRO A 460 -9.65 -2.73 24.60
CA PRO A 460 -10.30 -4.02 24.59
C PRO A 460 -11.35 -4.10 25.72
N GLN A 461 -12.56 -4.53 25.36
CA GLN A 461 -13.69 -4.74 26.28
C GLN A 461 -13.93 -6.23 26.57
N THR A 462 -13.03 -7.10 26.09
CA THR A 462 -13.07 -8.55 26.23
C THR A 462 -11.74 -8.98 26.87
N ASP A 463 -11.79 -10.03 27.70
CA ASP A 463 -10.58 -10.58 28.30
C ASP A 463 -9.68 -11.25 27.26
N ALA A 464 -8.36 -11.21 27.47
CA ALA A 464 -7.39 -11.79 26.53
C ALA A 464 -7.61 -13.30 26.30
N SER A 465 -8.08 -14.03 27.32
CA SER A 465 -8.45 -15.45 27.21
C SER A 465 -9.66 -15.66 26.30
N GLU A 466 -10.70 -14.86 26.46
CA GLU A 466 -11.92 -14.95 25.63
C GLU A 466 -11.60 -14.60 24.16
N ALA A 467 -10.78 -13.57 23.93
CA ALA A 467 -10.31 -13.25 22.58
C ALA A 467 -9.57 -14.44 21.93
N LYS A 468 -8.71 -15.11 22.70
CA LYS A 468 -7.96 -16.29 22.24
C LYS A 468 -8.89 -17.48 21.94
N GLU A 469 -9.87 -17.74 22.79
CA GLU A 469 -10.88 -18.78 22.57
C GLU A 469 -11.70 -18.50 21.31
N LYS A 470 -12.12 -17.25 21.09
CA LYS A 470 -12.80 -16.84 19.85
C LYS A 470 -11.96 -17.08 18.61
N LEU A 471 -10.67 -16.76 18.64
CA LEU A 471 -9.78 -17.05 17.51
C LEU A 471 -9.69 -18.55 17.22
N LEU A 472 -9.51 -19.39 18.25
CA LEU A 472 -9.44 -20.84 18.08
C LEU A 472 -10.74 -21.43 17.53
N ALA A 473 -11.89 -20.97 18.06
CA ALA A 473 -13.20 -21.40 17.60
C ALA A 473 -13.47 -20.97 16.15
N TRP A 474 -13.12 -19.73 15.79
CA TRP A 474 -13.25 -19.23 14.43
C TRP A 474 -12.35 -20.01 13.47
N ARG A 475 -11.06 -20.23 13.79
CA ARG A 475 -10.13 -21.07 13.00
C ARG A 475 -10.72 -22.45 12.73
N ALA A 476 -11.16 -23.14 13.79
CA ALA A 476 -11.77 -24.46 13.66
C ALA A 476 -13.01 -24.43 12.75
N ALA A 477 -13.89 -23.43 12.90
CA ALA A 477 -15.09 -23.30 12.08
C ALA A 477 -14.75 -23.07 10.60
N VAL A 478 -13.83 -22.14 10.30
CA VAL A 478 -13.48 -21.81 8.90
C VAL A 478 -12.60 -22.86 8.24
N ASP A 479 -11.94 -23.72 9.00
CA ASP A 479 -11.12 -24.81 8.46
C ASP A 479 -11.91 -26.07 8.12
N LEU A 480 -12.99 -26.36 8.84
CA LEU A 480 -13.89 -27.48 8.55
C LEU A 480 -14.66 -27.33 7.22
N GLY A 481 -14.72 -26.12 6.65
CA GLY A 481 -15.49 -25.76 5.46
C GLY A 481 -14.69 -25.73 4.14
N GLY A 482 -13.64 -26.53 3.98
CA GLY A 482 -12.88 -26.58 2.72
C GLY A 482 -11.86 -27.69 2.66
#